data_AF-A0A3R6N9C7-F1
#
_entry.id   AF-A0A3R6N9C7-F1
#
_cell.length_a   1.000
_cell.length_b   1.000
_cell.length_c   1.000
_cell.angle_alpha   90.00
_cell.angle_beta   90.00
_cell.angle_gamma   90.00
#
_symmetry.space_group_name_H-M   'P 1'
#
loop_
_entity.id
_entity.type
_entity.pdbx_description
1 polymer ?
#
loop_
_entity_poly.entity_id
_entity_poly.type
_entity_poly.pdbx_seq_one_letter_code
_entity_poly.pdbx_strand_id
1 'polypeptide(L)'
;MTSISNALFWISNGLLIPVVVLLLLFFLRAILMAGGFFGEFWQKTRLQQQINDMLEEMTPANADELYKKLPENKNIPLLRCMQKLYSHKENTAYCERLLANYEVEAEKELGRSRNFIKLGPMLGLMGTLIPMGPALVGLSTGDIASMAYNMQVAFATTVVGMVIAAIGVVTLQVKQRWYARDINDLEYIYKNLHHGTAK
;
A
#
# COMPACT_ATOMS: atom_id res chain seq x y z
N MET A 1 16.33 38.93 -19.03
CA MET A 1 15.73 37.62 -19.38
C MET A 1 16.71 36.45 -19.25
N THR A 2 17.98 36.61 -19.64
CA THR A 2 19.02 35.57 -19.54
C THR A 2 19.35 35.13 -18.11
N SER A 3 19.41 36.04 -17.13
CA SER A 3 19.75 35.69 -15.74
C SER A 3 18.70 34.81 -15.06
N ILE A 4 17.41 35.02 -15.35
CA ILE A 4 16.30 34.23 -14.79
C ILE A 4 16.31 32.83 -15.41
N SER A 5 16.51 32.74 -16.73
CA SER A 5 16.59 31.45 -17.43
C SER A 5 17.79 30.62 -16.97
N ASN A 6 18.96 31.25 -16.78
CA ASN A 6 20.15 30.57 -16.26
C ASN A 6 19.97 30.10 -14.80
N ALA A 7 19.31 30.90 -13.95
CA ALA A 7 18.97 30.49 -12.60
C ALA A 7 18.02 29.29 -12.60
N LEU A 8 16.97 29.31 -13.43
CA LEU A 8 16.02 28.21 -13.57
C LEU A 8 16.69 26.92 -14.07
N PHE A 9 17.62 27.04 -15.02
CA PHE A 9 18.38 25.91 -15.56
C PHE A 9 19.29 25.27 -14.51
N TRP A 10 19.96 26.09 -13.69
CA TRP A 10 20.77 25.61 -12.58
C TRP A 10 19.94 24.92 -11.50
N ILE A 11 18.78 25.48 -11.15
CA ILE A 11 17.86 24.88 -10.18
C ILE A 11 17.34 23.54 -10.71
N SER A 12 16.90 23.49 -11.97
CA SER A 12 16.38 22.27 -12.60
C SER A 12 17.43 21.16 -12.64
N ASN A 13 18.62 21.44 -13.17
CA ASN A 13 19.70 20.44 -13.23
C ASN A 13 20.21 20.02 -11.86
N GLY A 14 20.28 20.95 -10.90
CA GLY A 14 20.61 20.63 -9.51
C GLY A 14 19.61 19.67 -8.87
N LEU A 15 18.34 19.70 -9.31
CA LEU A 15 17.28 18.82 -8.83
C LEU A 15 17.32 17.42 -9.45
N LEU A 16 18.08 17.20 -10.53
CA LEU A 16 18.17 15.89 -11.20
C LEU A 16 18.66 14.81 -10.23
N ILE A 17 19.78 15.06 -9.55
CA ILE A 17 20.40 14.08 -8.65
C ILE A 17 19.44 13.73 -7.49
N PRO A 18 18.85 14.70 -6.76
CA PRO A 18 17.84 14.42 -5.74
C PRO A 18 16.65 13.60 -6.25
N VAL A 19 16.12 13.92 -7.43
CA VAL A 19 14.97 13.21 -8.02
C VAL A 19 15.32 11.76 -8.34
N VAL A 20 16.47 11.53 -8.96
CA VAL A 20 16.93 10.17 -9.29
C VAL A 20 17.18 9.36 -8.02
N VAL A 21 17.79 9.94 -6.99
CA VAL A 21 18.00 9.27 -5.69
C VAL A 21 16.68 8.92 -5.03
N LEU A 22 15.71 9.85 -4.98
CA LEU A 22 14.38 9.57 -4.43
C LEU A 22 13.65 8.49 -5.22
N LEU A 23 13.74 8.51 -6.54
CA LEU A 23 13.14 7.51 -7.42
C LEU A 23 13.72 6.11 -7.16
N LEU A 24 15.05 5.99 -7.02
CA LEU A 24 15.69 4.72 -6.68
C LEU A 24 15.32 4.23 -5.27
N LEU A 25 15.21 5.13 -4.30
CA LEU A 25 14.74 4.79 -2.95
C LEU A 25 13.28 4.29 -2.96
N PHE A 26 12.41 4.94 -3.74
CA PHE A 26 11.03 4.51 -3.93
C PHE A 26 10.96 3.16 -4.64
N PHE A 27 11.80 2.93 -5.65
CA PHE A 27 11.91 1.66 -6.34
C PHE A 27 12.30 0.52 -5.41
N LEU A 28 13.34 0.72 -4.60
CA LEU A 28 13.77 -0.27 -3.62
C LEU A 28 12.66 -0.58 -2.61
N ARG A 29 11.96 0.45 -2.11
CA ARG A 29 10.81 0.26 -1.22
C ARG A 29 9.64 -0.45 -1.90
N ALA A 30 9.38 -0.19 -3.17
CA ALA A 30 8.34 -0.88 -3.92
C ALA A 30 8.67 -2.37 -4.07
N ILE A 31 9.93 -2.72 -4.34
CA ILE A 31 10.37 -4.12 -4.38
C ILE A 31 10.20 -4.80 -3.02
N LEU A 32 10.61 -4.14 -1.92
CA LEU A 32 10.42 -4.69 -0.56
C LEU A 32 8.94 -4.86 -0.22
N MET A 33 8.09 -3.92 -0.62
CA MET A 33 6.64 -4.03 -0.47
C MET A 33 6.06 -5.20 -1.26
N ALA A 34 6.51 -5.39 -2.51
CA ALA A 34 6.10 -6.54 -3.32
C ALA A 34 6.54 -7.87 -2.66
N GLY A 35 7.78 -7.95 -2.18
CA GLY A 35 8.30 -9.13 -1.49
C GLY A 35 7.55 -9.47 -0.20
N GLY A 36 7.29 -8.46 0.64
CA GLY A 36 6.48 -8.63 1.85
C GLY A 36 5.04 -9.02 1.54
N PHE A 37 4.47 -8.47 0.47
CA PHE A 37 3.14 -8.81 -0.01
C PHE A 37 3.03 -10.29 -0.42
N PHE A 38 4.04 -10.88 -1.06
CA PHE A 38 4.01 -12.32 -1.38
C PHE A 38 3.93 -13.20 -0.12
N GLY A 39 4.66 -12.82 0.95
CA GLY A 39 4.60 -13.52 2.23
C GLY A 39 3.24 -13.39 2.92
N GLU A 40 2.71 -12.17 2.98
CA GLU A 40 1.37 -11.90 3.51
C GLU A 40 0.28 -12.59 2.68
N PHE A 41 0.41 -12.62 1.35
CA PHE A 41 -0.56 -13.22 0.43
C PHE A 41 -0.71 -14.71 0.67
N TRP A 42 0.41 -15.43 0.81
CA TRP A 42 0.37 -16.86 1.11
C TRP A 42 -0.22 -17.15 2.50
N GLN A 43 0.14 -16.33 3.50
CA GLN A 43 -0.33 -16.54 4.87
C GLN A 43 -1.81 -16.18 5.03
N LYS A 44 -2.25 -15.03 4.50
CA LYS A 44 -3.66 -14.60 4.54
C LYS A 44 -4.55 -15.53 3.75
N THR A 45 -4.15 -15.97 2.55
CA THR A 45 -5.02 -16.84 1.73
C THR A 45 -5.31 -18.18 2.42
N ARG A 46 -4.29 -18.80 3.06
CA ARG A 46 -4.48 -20.04 3.83
C ARG A 46 -5.30 -19.83 5.11
N LEU A 47 -5.01 -18.76 5.84
CA LEU A 47 -5.74 -18.44 7.08
C LEU A 47 -7.21 -18.11 6.79
N GLN A 48 -7.48 -17.39 5.70
CA GLN A 48 -8.81 -16.92 5.33
C GLN A 48 -9.72 -18.08 4.91
N GLN A 49 -9.17 -19.15 4.30
CA GLN A 49 -9.92 -20.40 4.11
C GLN A 49 -10.27 -21.04 5.46
N GLN A 50 -9.32 -21.16 6.38
CA GLN A 50 -9.59 -21.73 7.71
C GLN A 50 -10.63 -20.93 8.51
N ILE A 51 -10.59 -19.59 8.41
CA ILE A 51 -11.56 -18.72 9.07
C ILE A 51 -12.94 -18.81 8.42
N ASN A 52 -13.02 -18.86 7.09
CA ASN A 52 -14.30 -18.93 6.38
C ASN A 52 -14.98 -20.30 6.58
N ASP A 53 -14.22 -21.40 6.52
CA ASP A 53 -14.74 -22.74 6.81
C ASP A 53 -15.24 -22.84 8.26
N MET A 54 -14.56 -22.18 9.21
CA MET A 54 -15.02 -22.06 10.60
C MET A 54 -16.26 -21.17 10.77
N LEU A 55 -16.39 -20.10 9.98
CA LEU A 55 -17.54 -19.18 10.02
C LEU A 55 -18.79 -19.78 9.36
N GLU A 56 -18.65 -20.58 8.30
CA GLU A 56 -19.78 -21.28 7.67
C GLU A 56 -20.40 -22.35 8.58
N GLU A 57 -19.64 -22.90 9.53
CA GLU A 57 -20.14 -23.79 10.59
C GLU A 57 -20.64 -23.05 11.84
N MET A 58 -20.59 -21.71 11.89
CA MET A 58 -21.00 -20.96 13.09
C MET A 58 -22.50 -21.07 13.38
N THR A 59 -22.78 -21.65 14.55
CA THR A 59 -24.07 -21.58 15.25
C THR A 59 -23.84 -20.84 16.58
N PRO A 60 -24.77 -19.98 17.08
CA PRO A 60 -24.56 -19.17 18.29
C PRO A 60 -24.20 -19.96 19.57
N ALA A 61 -24.42 -21.27 19.59
CA ALA A 61 -24.06 -22.15 20.70
C ALA A 61 -22.57 -22.56 20.75
N ASN A 62 -21.82 -22.47 19.64
CA ASN A 62 -20.43 -22.97 19.53
C ASN A 62 -19.38 -21.86 19.44
N ALA A 63 -19.78 -20.60 19.65
CA ALA A 63 -18.86 -19.46 19.59
C ALA A 63 -17.66 -19.65 20.52
N ASP A 64 -17.90 -20.11 21.75
CA ASP A 64 -16.87 -20.32 22.79
C ASP A 64 -15.84 -21.41 22.44
N GLU A 65 -16.25 -22.44 21.71
CA GLU A 65 -15.37 -23.53 21.28
C GLU A 65 -14.45 -23.11 20.12
N LEU A 66 -14.98 -22.24 19.25
CA LEU A 66 -14.27 -21.67 18.11
C LEU A 66 -13.18 -20.69 18.57
N TYR A 67 -13.44 -19.92 19.64
CA TYR A 67 -12.44 -19.07 20.31
C TYR A 67 -11.25 -19.86 20.86
N LYS A 68 -11.45 -21.12 21.29
CA LYS A 68 -10.36 -22.01 21.73
C LYS A 68 -9.58 -22.66 20.59
N LYS A 69 -10.19 -22.82 19.41
CA LYS A 69 -9.55 -23.41 18.22
C LYS A 69 -8.83 -22.39 17.33
N LEU A 70 -9.03 -21.10 17.55
CA LEU A 70 -8.31 -20.07 16.82
C LEU A 70 -6.79 -20.22 17.08
N PRO A 71 -5.95 -20.32 16.04
CA PRO A 71 -4.52 -20.39 16.23
C PRO A 71 -4.07 -19.16 17.01
N GLU A 72 -3.21 -19.36 18.01
CA GLU A 72 -2.65 -18.31 18.89
C GLU A 72 -1.66 -17.37 18.14
N ASN A 73 -1.94 -17.10 16.86
CA ASN A 73 -1.12 -16.28 15.99
C ASN A 73 -1.42 -14.80 16.26
N LYS A 74 -0.79 -14.27 17.31
CA LYS A 74 -0.90 -12.88 17.82
C LYS A 74 -0.54 -11.78 16.81
N ASN A 75 -0.06 -12.16 15.63
CA ASN A 75 0.42 -11.26 14.59
C ASN A 75 -0.65 -10.81 13.59
N ILE A 76 -1.89 -11.29 13.72
CA ILE A 76 -2.96 -10.97 12.77
C ILE A 76 -3.91 -9.94 13.41
N PRO A 77 -3.99 -8.71 12.88
CA PRO A 77 -4.83 -7.64 13.43
C PRO A 77 -6.30 -8.04 13.62
N LEU A 78 -6.83 -8.83 12.70
CA LEU A 78 -8.19 -9.37 12.73
C LEU A 78 -8.46 -10.20 14.00
N LEU A 79 -7.62 -11.20 14.30
CA LEU A 79 -7.77 -12.07 15.47
C LEU A 79 -7.75 -11.27 16.78
N ARG A 80 -6.87 -10.27 16.87
CA ARG A 80 -6.79 -9.39 18.05
C ARG A 80 -8.05 -8.54 18.20
N CYS A 81 -8.60 -8.05 17.10
CA CYS A 81 -9.83 -7.27 17.10
C CYS A 81 -11.01 -8.15 17.56
N MET A 82 -11.14 -9.36 17.01
CA MET A 82 -12.14 -10.35 17.41
C MET A 82 -12.06 -10.69 18.90
N GLN A 83 -10.86 -10.95 19.43
CA GLN A 83 -10.68 -11.27 20.85
C GLN A 83 -11.14 -10.13 21.77
N LYS A 84 -10.82 -8.89 21.40
CA LYS A 84 -11.24 -7.70 22.15
C LYS A 84 -12.74 -7.45 22.05
N LEU A 85 -13.34 -7.71 20.89
CA LEU A 85 -14.77 -7.61 20.65
C LEU A 85 -15.55 -8.59 21.54
N TYR A 86 -15.06 -9.82 21.65
CA TYR A 86 -15.66 -10.84 22.52
C TYR A 86 -15.46 -10.50 24.02
N SER A 87 -14.25 -10.10 24.42
CA SER A 87 -13.93 -9.81 25.82
C SER A 87 -14.71 -8.62 26.40
N HIS A 88 -15.18 -7.70 25.54
CA HIS A 88 -15.95 -6.52 25.94
C HIS A 88 -17.36 -6.52 25.35
N LYS A 89 -17.94 -7.72 25.11
CA LYS A 89 -19.25 -7.92 24.48
C LYS A 89 -20.38 -7.09 25.11
N GLU A 90 -20.30 -6.74 26.39
CA GLU A 90 -21.33 -5.96 27.08
C GLU A 90 -21.27 -4.45 26.80
N ASN A 91 -20.16 -3.94 26.27
CA ASN A 91 -19.96 -2.50 26.02
C ASN A 91 -20.02 -2.18 24.52
N THR A 92 -21.24 -1.96 24.01
CA THR A 92 -21.54 -1.61 22.62
C THR A 92 -20.67 -0.45 22.09
N ALA A 93 -20.54 0.63 22.87
CA ALA A 93 -19.76 1.80 22.48
C ALA A 93 -18.26 1.50 22.32
N TYR A 94 -17.71 0.59 23.13
CA TYR A 94 -16.32 0.16 22.99
C TYR A 94 -16.11 -0.70 21.73
N CYS A 95 -17.03 -1.61 21.43
CA CYS A 95 -16.99 -2.45 20.24
C CYS A 95 -17.08 -1.63 18.94
N GLU A 96 -18.00 -0.65 18.87
CA GLU A 96 -18.10 0.25 17.72
C GLU A 96 -16.83 1.07 17.52
N ARG A 97 -16.27 1.63 18.60
CA ARG A 97 -14.99 2.34 18.54
C ARG A 97 -13.85 1.43 18.08
N LEU A 98 -13.85 0.16 18.48
CA LEU A 98 -12.82 -0.79 18.09
C LEU A 98 -12.89 -1.11 16.59
N LEU A 99 -14.09 -1.31 16.04
CA LEU A 99 -14.33 -1.50 14.60
C LEU A 99 -13.87 -0.27 13.81
N ALA A 100 -14.27 0.93 14.24
CA ALA A 100 -13.85 2.18 13.60
C ALA A 100 -12.32 2.36 13.60
N ASN A 101 -11.64 2.03 14.71
CA ASN A 101 -10.17 2.08 14.76
C ASN A 101 -9.52 1.08 13.80
N TYR A 102 -10.13 -0.10 13.60
CA TYR A 102 -9.65 -1.09 12.64
C TYR A 102 -9.72 -0.57 11.20
N GLU A 103 -10.84 0.05 10.83
CA GLU A 103 -11.01 0.69 9.51
C GLU A 103 -9.98 1.79 9.27
N VAL A 104 -9.73 2.64 10.26
CA VAL A 104 -8.74 3.72 10.16
C VAL A 104 -7.33 3.17 9.92
N GLU A 105 -6.94 2.11 10.64
CA GLU A 105 -5.62 1.50 10.45
C GLU A 105 -5.52 0.80 9.08
N ALA A 106 -6.60 0.14 8.63
CA ALA A 106 -6.66 -0.46 7.29
C ALA A 106 -6.50 0.59 6.19
N GLU A 107 -7.21 1.73 6.26
CA GLU A 107 -7.10 2.80 5.27
C GLU A 107 -5.70 3.44 5.27
N LYS A 108 -5.09 3.61 6.45
CA LYS A 108 -3.71 4.10 6.58
C LYS A 108 -2.71 3.17 5.89
N GLU A 109 -2.91 1.86 5.99
CA GLU A 109 -2.04 0.89 5.31
C GLU A 109 -2.22 0.93 3.79
N LEU A 110 -3.47 0.99 3.31
CA LEU A 110 -3.78 1.20 1.88
C LEU A 110 -3.20 2.52 1.36
N GLY A 111 -3.17 3.56 2.20
CA GLY A 111 -2.57 4.86 1.92
C GLY A 111 -1.09 4.78 1.51
N ARG A 112 -0.33 3.83 2.06
CA ARG A 112 1.07 3.62 1.65
C ARG A 112 1.17 3.19 0.19
N SER A 113 0.36 2.22 -0.23
CA SER A 113 0.31 1.77 -1.63
C SER A 113 -0.17 2.89 -2.56
N ARG A 114 -1.19 3.67 -2.16
CA ARG A 114 -1.65 4.86 -2.91
C ARG A 114 -0.54 5.88 -3.13
N ASN A 115 0.36 6.07 -2.16
CA ASN A 115 1.49 6.98 -2.32
C ASN A 115 2.47 6.50 -3.39
N PHE A 116 2.77 5.20 -3.49
CA PHE A 116 3.61 4.67 -4.57
C PHE A 116 2.98 4.85 -5.95
N ILE A 117 1.66 4.65 -6.07
CA ILE A 117 0.91 4.86 -7.32
C ILE A 117 1.03 6.30 -7.83
N LYS A 118 1.01 7.29 -6.92
CA LYS A 118 1.07 8.70 -7.30
C LYS A 118 2.50 9.20 -7.47
N LEU A 119 3.37 8.93 -6.48
CA LEU A 119 4.70 9.51 -6.42
C LEU A 119 5.69 8.84 -7.38
N GLY A 120 5.54 7.54 -7.66
CA GLY A 120 6.41 6.83 -8.61
C GLY A 120 6.42 7.47 -10.00
N PRO A 121 5.26 7.61 -10.66
CA PRO A 121 5.16 8.24 -11.98
C PRO A 121 5.53 9.72 -11.95
N MET A 122 5.19 10.46 -10.88
CA MET A 122 5.58 11.87 -10.75
C MET A 122 7.11 12.03 -10.73
N LEU A 123 7.82 11.22 -9.95
CA LEU A 123 9.28 11.23 -9.91
C LEU A 123 9.89 10.77 -11.25
N GLY A 124 9.29 9.76 -11.90
CA GLY A 124 9.73 9.28 -13.20
C GLY A 124 9.62 10.34 -14.30
N LEU A 125 8.51 11.08 -14.30
CA LEU A 125 8.23 12.19 -15.21
C LEU A 125 9.14 13.40 -14.94
N MET A 126 9.40 13.75 -13.67
CA MET A 126 10.41 14.77 -13.35
C MET A 126 11.81 14.34 -13.84
N GLY A 127 12.13 13.06 -13.67
CA GLY A 127 13.37 12.47 -14.17
C GLY A 127 13.54 12.54 -15.69
N THR A 128 12.47 12.75 -16.47
CA THR A 128 12.56 12.95 -17.93
C THR A 128 12.67 14.41 -18.32
N LEU A 129 11.88 15.26 -17.67
CA LEU A 129 11.77 16.66 -18.04
C LEU A 129 13.05 17.44 -17.70
N ILE A 130 13.77 17.06 -16.65
CA ILE A 130 15.02 17.72 -16.25
C ILE A 130 16.14 17.49 -17.28
N PRO A 131 16.54 16.24 -17.63
CA PRO A 131 17.60 15.99 -18.60
C PRO A 131 17.24 16.34 -20.05
N MET A 132 15.96 16.51 -20.39
CA MET A 132 15.55 16.99 -21.72
C MET A 132 16.16 18.36 -22.07
N GLY A 133 16.33 19.25 -21.10
CA GLY A 133 16.95 20.56 -21.32
C GLY A 133 18.39 20.43 -21.88
N PRO A 134 19.31 19.80 -21.13
CA PRO A 134 20.65 19.49 -21.61
C PRO A 134 20.69 18.69 -22.92
N ALA A 135 19.78 17.73 -23.11
CA ALA A 135 19.72 16.92 -24.33
C ALA A 135 19.43 17.76 -25.59
N LEU A 136 18.49 18.70 -25.52
CA LEU A 136 18.15 19.61 -26.63
C LEU A 136 19.29 20.60 -26.93
N VAL A 137 20.02 21.05 -25.91
CA VAL A 137 21.21 21.89 -26.11
C VAL A 137 22.33 21.07 -26.78
N GLY A 138 22.55 19.82 -26.37
CA GLY A 138 23.49 18.90 -27.02
C GLY A 138 23.16 18.70 -28.50
N LEU A 139 21.87 18.51 -28.83
CA LEU A 139 21.41 18.43 -30.22
C LEU A 139 21.72 19.70 -31.02
N SER A 140 21.47 20.88 -30.45
CA SER A 140 21.72 22.16 -31.13
C SER A 140 23.20 22.43 -31.42
N THR A 141 24.10 21.79 -30.66
CA THR A 141 25.56 21.92 -30.80
C THR A 141 26.19 20.79 -31.62
N GLY A 142 25.39 19.82 -32.09
CA GLY A 142 25.85 18.66 -32.85
C GLY A 142 26.43 17.52 -31.99
N ASP A 143 26.35 17.61 -30.66
CA ASP A 143 26.79 16.55 -29.75
C ASP A 143 25.69 15.49 -29.54
N ILE A 144 25.66 14.54 -30.46
CA ILE A 144 24.71 13.42 -30.46
C ILE A 144 24.99 12.45 -29.30
N ALA A 145 26.25 12.34 -28.85
CA ALA A 145 26.63 11.42 -27.78
C ALA A 145 26.04 11.88 -26.43
N SER A 146 26.22 13.15 -26.08
CA SER A 146 25.64 13.73 -24.87
C SER A 146 24.11 13.76 -24.92
N MET A 147 23.52 13.99 -26.10
CA MET A 147 22.07 13.90 -26.28
C MET A 147 21.57 12.48 -25.96
N ALA A 148 22.18 11.44 -26.54
CA ALA A 148 21.78 10.06 -26.37
C ALA A 148 21.84 9.62 -24.90
N TYR A 149 22.91 9.99 -24.18
CA TYR A 149 23.07 9.66 -22.77
C TYR A 149 21.96 10.27 -21.90
N ASN A 150 21.70 11.57 -22.03
CA ASN A 150 20.66 12.25 -21.24
C ASN A 150 19.26 11.69 -21.55
N MET A 151 19.00 11.30 -22.80
CA MET A 151 17.74 10.71 -23.21
C MET A 151 17.57 9.27 -22.70
N GLN A 152 18.64 8.48 -22.62
CA GLN A 152 18.62 7.16 -22.01
C GLN A 152 18.24 7.22 -20.52
N VAL A 153 18.84 8.16 -19.78
CA VAL A 153 18.51 8.39 -18.37
C VAL A 153 17.03 8.78 -18.23
N ALA A 154 16.54 9.70 -19.05
CA ALA A 154 15.14 10.12 -19.07
C ALA A 154 14.17 8.93 -19.30
N PHE A 155 14.43 8.09 -20.29
CA PHE A 155 13.55 6.93 -20.53
C PHE A 155 13.59 5.93 -19.37
N ALA A 156 14.78 5.66 -18.84
CA ALA A 156 14.94 4.74 -17.72
C ALA A 156 14.16 5.20 -16.48
N THR A 157 14.19 6.50 -16.14
CA THR A 157 13.43 7.01 -14.97
C THR A 157 11.92 6.87 -15.14
N THR A 158 11.39 7.01 -16.36
CA THR A 158 9.96 6.79 -16.61
C THR A 158 9.57 5.35 -16.41
N VAL A 159 10.33 4.43 -17.00
CA VAL A 159 10.07 2.99 -16.91
C VAL A 159 10.07 2.57 -15.44
N VAL A 160 11.07 3.00 -14.67
CA VAL A 160 11.14 2.72 -13.23
C VAL A 160 9.97 3.36 -12.47
N GLY A 161 9.61 4.62 -12.76
CA GLY A 161 8.47 5.30 -12.16
C GLY A 161 7.14 4.58 -12.39
N MET A 162 6.94 4.05 -13.60
CA MET A 162 5.76 3.25 -13.96
C MET A 162 5.73 1.89 -13.26
N VAL A 163 6.88 1.23 -13.13
CA VAL A 163 6.98 -0.04 -12.37
C VAL A 163 6.62 0.16 -10.90
N ILE A 164 7.08 1.25 -10.28
CA ILE A 164 6.71 1.59 -8.90
C ILE A 164 5.19 1.72 -8.76
N ALA A 165 4.54 2.43 -9.69
CA ALA A 165 3.08 2.56 -9.67
C ALA A 165 2.38 1.22 -9.90
N ALA A 166 2.85 0.40 -10.84
CA ALA A 166 2.26 -0.90 -11.13
C ALA A 166 2.26 -1.81 -9.89
N ILE A 167 3.39 -1.87 -9.17
CA ILE A 167 3.49 -2.58 -7.89
C ILE A 167 2.48 -2.02 -6.89
N GLY A 168 2.44 -0.69 -6.73
CA GLY A 168 1.50 -0.02 -5.84
C GLY A 168 0.04 -0.36 -6.14
N VAL A 169 -0.37 -0.40 -7.42
CA VAL A 169 -1.73 -0.75 -7.85
C VAL A 169 -2.06 -2.20 -7.48
N VAL A 170 -1.17 -3.14 -7.82
CA VAL A 170 -1.41 -4.57 -7.55
C VAL A 170 -1.54 -4.82 -6.04
N THR A 171 -0.62 -4.28 -5.23
CA THR A 171 -0.67 -4.42 -3.77
C THR A 171 -1.91 -3.73 -3.19
N LEU A 172 -2.28 -2.54 -3.68
CA LEU A 172 -3.48 -1.84 -3.23
C LEU A 172 -4.75 -2.66 -3.50
N GLN A 173 -4.93 -3.15 -4.72
CA GLN A 173 -6.13 -3.89 -5.11
C GLN A 173 -6.34 -5.14 -4.26
N VAL A 174 -5.27 -5.90 -3.99
CA VAL A 174 -5.38 -7.13 -3.21
C VAL A 174 -5.63 -6.81 -1.73
N LYS A 175 -4.86 -5.89 -1.13
CA LYS A 175 -5.07 -5.51 0.27
C LYS A 175 -6.46 -4.91 0.51
N GLN A 176 -6.97 -4.11 -0.42
CA GLN A 176 -8.30 -3.53 -0.32
C GLN A 176 -9.39 -4.61 -0.31
N ARG A 177 -9.26 -5.65 -1.14
CA ARG A 177 -10.19 -6.80 -1.13
C ARG A 177 -10.14 -7.56 0.20
N TRP A 178 -8.96 -7.74 0.78
CA TRP A 178 -8.84 -8.40 2.08
C TRP A 178 -9.45 -7.57 3.21
N TYR A 179 -9.13 -6.28 3.30
CA TYR A 179 -9.68 -5.42 4.35
C TYR A 179 -11.20 -5.26 4.25
N ALA A 180 -11.74 -5.22 3.03
CA ALA A 180 -13.19 -5.23 2.81
C ALA A 180 -13.84 -6.55 3.27
N ARG A 181 -13.16 -7.70 3.16
CA ARG A 181 -13.68 -8.94 3.73
C ARG A 181 -13.58 -8.95 5.25
N ASP A 182 -12.40 -8.61 5.78
CA ASP A 182 -12.12 -8.56 7.21
C ASP A 182 -13.17 -7.72 7.96
N ILE A 183 -13.50 -6.52 7.47
CA ILE A 183 -14.50 -5.64 8.12
C ILE A 183 -15.92 -6.23 8.08
N ASN A 184 -16.31 -6.85 6.97
CA ASN A 184 -17.61 -7.52 6.85
C ASN A 184 -17.74 -8.69 7.85
N ASP A 185 -16.68 -9.49 8.00
CA ASP A 185 -16.65 -10.61 8.94
C ASP A 185 -16.76 -10.11 10.40
N LEU A 186 -16.01 -9.06 10.73
CA LEU A 186 -16.05 -8.40 12.04
C LEU A 186 -17.42 -7.80 12.37
N GLU A 187 -18.06 -7.13 11.42
CA GLU A 187 -19.42 -6.62 11.58
C GLU A 187 -20.46 -7.74 11.76
N TYR A 188 -20.33 -8.83 11.00
CA TYR A 188 -21.22 -9.98 11.11
C TYR A 188 -21.13 -10.60 12.52
N ILE A 189 -19.91 -10.78 13.03
CA ILE A 189 -19.66 -11.29 14.39
C ILE A 189 -20.23 -10.33 15.44
N TYR A 190 -19.98 -9.02 15.30
CA TYR A 190 -20.53 -8.01 16.20
C TYR A 190 -22.05 -8.08 16.31
N LYS A 191 -22.75 -8.12 15.17
CA LYS A 191 -24.22 -8.22 15.09
C LYS A 191 -24.72 -9.50 15.75
N ASN A 192 -24.10 -10.64 15.48
CA ASN A 192 -24.48 -11.93 16.06
C ASN A 192 -24.23 -11.99 17.57
N LEU A 193 -23.12 -11.44 18.06
CA LEU A 193 -22.83 -11.38 19.49
C LEU A 193 -23.93 -10.60 20.23
N HIS A 194 -24.29 -9.42 19.74
CA HIS A 194 -25.28 -8.56 20.40
C HIS A 194 -26.73 -9.03 20.24
N HIS A 195 -27.10 -9.64 19.12
CA HIS A 195 -28.42 -10.26 18.99
C HIS A 195 -28.58 -11.52 19.86
N GLY A 196 -27.50 -12.27 20.10
CA GLY A 196 -27.52 -13.43 21.00
C GLY A 196 -27.65 -13.09 22.49
N THR A 197 -27.42 -11.84 22.90
CA THR A 197 -27.61 -11.36 24.29
C THR A 197 -29.00 -10.79 24.58
N ALA A 198 -29.86 -10.65 23.57
CA ALA A 198 -31.20 -10.09 23.72
C ALA A 198 -32.29 -11.17 23.98
N LYS A 199 -31.91 -12.38 24.40
CA LYS A 199 -32.82 -13.48 24.70
C LYS A 199 -32.64 -13.97 26.13
#